data_AF-A0A4Q6C231-F1
#
_entry.id   AF-A0A4Q6C231-F1
#
_cell.length_a   1.000
_cell.length_b   1.000
_cell.length_c   1.000
_cell.angle_alpha   90.00
_cell.angle_beta   90.00
_cell.angle_gamma   90.00
#
_symmetry.space_group_name_H-M   'P 1'
#
loop_
_entity.id
_entity.type
_entity.pdbx_description
1 polymer ?
#
loop_
_entity_poly.entity_id
_entity_poly.type
_entity_poly.pdbx_seq_one_letter_code
_entity_poly.pdbx_strand_id
1 'polypeptide(L)'
;MTTERLSFPRWRNLAGLLASALLLAAYARFPQAWPLGFVALVPWLLARDGDRSAAGALLHGVLMSVAFMAVVFGWFGSAIGAYTGIGALPATAALLVLAPLLQPQLVAYALVRHLAGLRHGPLLRALAAGSAWVACEWAMPKLLGDTLGHGLFPAAA
;
A
#
# COMPACT_ATOMS: atom_id res chain seq x y z
N MET A 1 -1.79 -30.12 -16.97
CA MET A 1 -1.24 -28.79 -17.30
C MET A 1 -0.28 -28.37 -16.22
N THR A 2 1.01 -28.62 -16.43
CA THR A 2 2.11 -28.10 -15.63
C THR A 2 2.26 -26.62 -15.97
N THR A 3 1.65 -25.73 -15.17
CA THR A 3 2.02 -24.32 -15.20
C THR A 3 3.48 -24.22 -14.74
N GLU A 4 4.41 -24.08 -15.68
CA GLU A 4 5.74 -23.54 -15.37
C GLU A 4 5.54 -22.19 -14.69
N ARG A 5 5.88 -22.13 -13.40
CA ARG A 5 5.77 -20.92 -12.60
C ARG A 5 7.08 -20.17 -12.72
N LEU A 6 7.07 -19.08 -13.47
CA LEU A 6 8.19 -18.15 -13.59
C LEU A 6 8.49 -17.57 -12.20
N SER A 7 9.64 -17.93 -11.63
CA SER A 7 10.21 -17.22 -10.49
C SER A 7 10.56 -15.81 -10.97
N PHE A 8 9.76 -14.81 -10.60
CA PHE A 8 9.98 -13.46 -11.09
C PHE A 8 11.21 -12.83 -10.41
N PRO A 9 12.08 -12.15 -11.18
CA PRO A 9 13.24 -11.46 -10.63
C PRO A 9 12.87 -10.46 -9.53
N ARG A 10 13.73 -10.32 -8.51
CA ARG A 10 13.58 -9.33 -7.41
C ARG A 10 13.37 -7.89 -7.90
N TRP A 11 13.93 -7.52 -9.06
CA TRP A 11 13.76 -6.19 -9.63
C TRP A 11 12.31 -5.91 -10.07
N ARG A 12 11.54 -6.92 -10.50
CA ARG A 12 10.11 -6.76 -10.85
C ARG A 12 9.29 -6.44 -9.61
N ASN A 13 9.63 -7.05 -8.48
CA ASN A 13 8.97 -6.78 -7.20
C ASN A 13 9.17 -5.33 -6.78
N LEU A 14 10.41 -4.85 -6.89
CA LEU A 14 10.74 -3.47 -6.63
C LEU A 14 10.05 -2.52 -7.63
N ALA A 15 10.05 -2.85 -8.92
CA ALA A 15 9.42 -2.04 -9.95
C ALA A 15 7.90 -1.91 -9.74
N GLY A 16 7.19 -3.00 -9.41
CA GLY A 16 5.75 -2.94 -9.15
C GLY A 16 5.41 -2.15 -7.88
N LEU A 17 6.23 -2.26 -6.85
CA LEU A 17 6.11 -1.45 -5.63
C LEU A 17 6.32 0.03 -5.92
N LEU A 18 7.41 0.39 -6.59
CA LEU A 18 7.73 1.77 -6.95
C LEU A 18 6.68 2.35 -7.90
N ALA A 19 6.24 1.59 -8.91
CA ALA A 19 5.19 2.02 -9.83
C ALA A 19 3.89 2.35 -9.07
N SER A 20 3.48 1.49 -8.14
CA SER A 20 2.27 1.73 -7.35
C SER A 20 2.43 2.94 -6.43
N ALA A 21 3.58 3.09 -5.79
CA ALA A 21 3.89 4.25 -4.95
C ALA A 21 3.83 5.55 -5.75
N LEU A 22 4.42 5.60 -6.95
CA LEU A 22 4.38 6.77 -7.82
C LEU A 22 2.98 7.08 -8.33
N LEU A 23 2.17 6.06 -8.67
CA LEU A 23 0.78 6.25 -9.04
C LEU A 23 -0.04 6.84 -7.88
N LEU A 24 0.20 6.37 -6.66
CA LEU A 24 -0.44 6.91 -5.44
C LEU A 24 0.02 8.33 -5.15
N ALA A 25 1.29 8.67 -5.39
CA ALA A 25 1.80 10.03 -5.26
C ALA A 25 1.12 10.98 -6.25
N ALA A 26 0.98 10.56 -7.51
CA ALA A 26 0.25 11.32 -8.52
C ALA A 26 -1.23 11.48 -8.15
N TYR A 27 -1.87 10.40 -7.70
CA TYR A 27 -3.25 10.38 -7.24
C TYR A 27 -3.50 11.35 -6.07
N ALA A 28 -2.59 11.41 -5.10
CA ALA A 28 -2.71 12.29 -3.95
C ALA A 28 -2.44 13.76 -4.28
N ARG A 29 -1.68 14.05 -5.34
CA ARG A 29 -1.23 15.40 -5.67
C ARG A 29 -2.07 16.11 -6.73
N PHE A 30 -2.67 15.35 -7.65
CA PHE A 30 -3.38 15.90 -8.81
C PHE A 30 -4.85 15.50 -8.78
N PRO A 31 -5.80 16.44 -8.58
CA PRO A 31 -7.24 16.15 -8.53
C PRO A 31 -7.76 15.43 -9.78
N GLN A 32 -7.15 15.70 -10.94
CA GLN A 32 -7.53 15.11 -12.24
C GLN A 32 -7.05 13.66 -12.38
N ALA A 33 -6.12 13.23 -11.53
CA ALA A 33 -5.60 11.87 -11.53
C ALA A 33 -6.51 10.88 -10.78
N TRP A 34 -7.74 11.28 -10.43
CA TRP A 34 -8.70 10.42 -9.72
C TRP A 34 -8.89 9.02 -10.35
N PRO A 35 -8.83 8.79 -11.69
CA PRO A 35 -8.98 7.44 -12.24
C PRO A 35 -7.86 6.50 -11.80
N LEU A 36 -6.71 7.03 -11.39
CA LEU A 36 -5.61 6.22 -10.86
C LEU A 36 -6.01 5.47 -9.59
N GLY A 37 -6.99 5.95 -8.81
CA GLY A 37 -7.43 5.26 -7.59
C GLY A 37 -7.91 3.82 -7.83
N PHE A 38 -8.40 3.50 -9.04
CA PHE A 38 -8.82 2.15 -9.41
C PHE A 38 -7.65 1.21 -9.73
N VAL A 39 -6.53 1.75 -10.22
CA VAL A 39 -5.43 0.97 -10.82
C VAL A 39 -4.10 1.12 -10.10
N ALA A 40 -3.96 2.11 -9.20
CA ALA A 40 -2.71 2.48 -8.55
C ALA A 40 -2.05 1.32 -7.80
N LEU A 41 -2.82 0.39 -7.24
CA LEU A 41 -2.29 -0.77 -6.52
C LEU A 41 -1.93 -1.94 -7.44
N VAL A 42 -2.45 -1.98 -8.68
CA VAL A 42 -2.32 -3.13 -9.59
C VAL A 42 -0.86 -3.54 -9.82
N PRO A 43 0.11 -2.62 -10.08
CA PRO A 43 1.49 -3.01 -10.31
C PRO A 43 2.11 -3.76 -9.11
N TRP A 44 1.79 -3.35 -7.88
CA TRP A 44 2.25 -4.00 -6.64
C TRP A 44 1.63 -5.38 -6.46
N LEU A 45 0.35 -5.54 -6.85
CA LEU A 45 -0.33 -6.83 -6.81
C LEU A 45 0.24 -7.83 -7.83
N LEU A 46 0.50 -7.38 -9.05
CA LEU A 46 1.03 -8.21 -10.13
C LEU A 46 2.49 -8.61 -9.90
N ALA A 47 3.30 -7.72 -9.33
CA ALA A 47 4.65 -8.02 -8.88
C ALA A 47 4.70 -9.19 -7.87
N ARG A 48 3.57 -9.49 -7.24
CA ARG A 48 3.46 -10.45 -6.13
C ARG A 48 2.84 -11.79 -6.50
N ASP A 49 2.37 -11.97 -7.73
CA ASP A 49 1.75 -13.22 -8.14
C ASP A 49 2.81 -14.31 -8.37
N GLY A 50 3.11 -15.05 -7.30
CA GLY A 50 4.04 -16.18 -7.31
C GLY A 50 4.64 -16.54 -5.96
N ASP A 51 4.63 -15.62 -4.99
CA ASP A 51 5.29 -15.80 -3.70
C ASP A 51 4.42 -16.59 -2.69
N ARG A 52 4.97 -17.67 -2.14
CA ARG A 52 4.28 -18.58 -1.20
C ARG A 52 4.67 -18.37 0.26
N SER A 53 5.48 -17.36 0.55
CA SER A 53 5.89 -17.07 1.93
C SER A 53 4.98 -16.06 2.62
N ALA A 54 4.51 -16.38 3.82
CA ALA A 54 3.82 -15.44 4.70
C ALA A 54 4.76 -14.30 5.19
N ALA A 55 6.03 -14.63 5.46
CA ALA A 55 7.04 -13.64 5.81
C ALA A 55 7.33 -12.70 4.63
N GLY A 56 7.36 -13.25 3.42
CA GLY A 56 7.31 -12.47 2.20
C GLY A 56 6.11 -11.54 2.27
N ALA A 57 4.90 -12.11 2.39
CA ALA A 57 3.62 -11.40 2.38
C ALA A 57 3.65 -10.11 3.22
N LEU A 58 4.04 -10.29 4.47
CA LEU A 58 4.24 -9.25 5.47
C LEU A 58 5.25 -8.19 5.03
N LEU A 59 6.45 -8.60 4.59
CA LEU A 59 7.51 -7.68 4.15
C LEU A 59 7.05 -6.73 3.05
N HIS A 60 6.32 -7.19 2.03
CA HIS A 60 5.81 -6.28 0.99
C HIS A 60 4.72 -5.34 1.49
N GLY A 61 3.88 -5.77 2.44
CA GLY A 61 2.92 -4.89 3.09
C GLY A 61 3.63 -3.76 3.84
N VAL A 62 4.68 -4.11 4.59
CA VAL A 62 5.56 -3.17 5.28
C VAL A 62 6.25 -2.22 4.30
N LEU A 63 6.90 -2.75 3.26
CA LEU A 63 7.59 -1.93 2.26
C LEU A 63 6.64 -1.00 1.51
N MET A 64 5.44 -1.46 1.18
CA MET A 64 4.43 -0.62 0.53
C MET A 64 3.91 0.47 1.48
N SER A 65 3.76 0.17 2.78
CA SER A 65 3.41 1.15 3.81
C SER A 65 4.46 2.26 3.91
N VAL A 66 5.74 1.87 3.96
CA VAL A 66 6.88 2.80 3.98
C VAL A 66 6.90 3.64 2.70
N ALA A 67 6.78 3.01 1.54
CA ALA A 67 6.80 3.71 0.26
C ALA A 67 5.63 4.70 0.13
N PHE A 68 4.42 4.29 0.53
CA PHE A 68 3.24 5.15 0.56
C PHE A 68 3.45 6.37 1.47
N MET A 69 3.90 6.15 2.71
CA MET A 69 4.17 7.25 3.64
C MET A 69 5.27 8.19 3.11
N ALA A 70 6.31 7.66 2.48
CA ALA A 70 7.38 8.46 1.92
C ALA A 70 6.91 9.37 0.77
N VAL A 71 6.10 8.84 -0.16
CA VAL A 71 5.74 9.57 -1.39
C VAL A 71 4.45 10.40 -1.26
N VAL A 72 3.50 9.97 -0.43
CA VAL A 72 2.23 10.68 -0.21
C VAL A 72 2.33 11.64 0.98
N PHE A 73 3.00 11.21 2.05
CA PHE A 73 3.10 11.94 3.32
C PHE A 73 4.52 12.43 3.66
N GLY A 74 5.44 12.44 2.70
CA GLY A 74 6.82 12.91 2.94
C GLY A 74 6.91 14.34 3.46
N TRP A 75 5.94 15.19 3.12
CA TRP A 75 5.83 16.55 3.66
C TRP A 75 5.52 16.58 5.16
N PHE A 76 4.84 15.56 5.69
CA PHE A 76 4.37 15.52 7.08
C PHE A 76 5.53 15.32 8.06
N GLY A 77 6.55 14.53 7.69
CA GLY A 77 7.77 14.39 8.50
C GLY A 77 8.48 15.72 8.72
N SER A 78 8.63 16.52 7.66
CA SER A 78 9.18 17.87 7.76
C SER A 78 8.32 18.80 8.64
N ALA A 79 6.99 18.69 8.56
CA ALA A 79 6.10 19.45 9.41
C ALA A 79 6.26 19.07 10.90
N ILE A 80 6.28 17.78 11.24
CA ILE A 80 6.55 17.31 12.62
C ILE A 80 7.88 17.89 13.12
N GLY A 81 8.93 17.79 12.31
CA GLY A 81 10.26 18.30 12.65
C GLY A 81 10.27 19.81 12.94
N ALA A 82 9.53 20.59 12.15
CA ALA A 82 9.38 22.03 12.36
C ALA A 82 8.57 22.36 13.62
N TYR A 83 7.49 21.64 13.90
CA TYR A 83 6.64 21.88 15.08
C TYR A 83 7.28 21.45 16.40
N THR A 84 8.02 20.33 16.40
CA THR A 84 8.60 19.75 17.62
C THR A 84 10.02 20.22 17.89
N GLY A 85 10.69 20.85 16.92
CA GLY A 85 12.07 21.31 17.02
C GLY A 85 13.13 20.20 16.88
N ILE A 86 12.74 18.94 16.66
CA ILE A 86 13.69 17.82 16.54
C ILE A 86 14.38 17.76 15.17
N GLY A 87 13.89 18.52 14.18
CA GLY A 87 14.43 18.57 12.82
C GLY A 87 13.76 17.58 11.85
N ALA A 88 13.85 17.87 10.55
CA ALA A 88 13.09 17.15 9.51
C ALA A 88 13.54 15.69 9.33
N LEU A 89 14.85 15.42 9.40
CA LEU A 89 15.41 14.08 9.20
C LEU A 89 14.94 13.08 10.26
N PRO A 90 15.13 13.31 11.58
CA PRO A 90 14.68 12.36 12.61
C PRO A 90 13.15 12.23 12.65
N ALA A 91 12.41 13.32 12.42
CA ALA A 91 10.96 13.27 12.33
C ALA A 91 10.46 12.42 11.14
N THR A 92 11.08 12.57 9.97
CA THR A 92 10.77 11.75 8.79
C THR A 92 11.18 10.29 9.01
N ALA A 93 12.33 10.02 9.62
CA ALA A 93 12.74 8.66 9.96
C ALA A 93 11.73 7.99 10.90
N ALA A 94 11.29 8.69 11.95
CA ALA A 94 10.25 8.21 12.86
C ALA A 94 8.94 7.91 12.12
N LEU A 95 8.51 8.82 11.22
CA LEU A 95 7.31 8.63 10.39
C LEU A 95 7.40 7.36 9.54
N LEU A 96 8.55 7.12 8.88
CA LEU A 96 8.76 5.94 8.04
C LEU A 96 8.86 4.64 8.85
N VAL A 97 9.48 4.67 10.03
CA VAL A 97 9.52 3.51 10.95
C VAL A 97 8.11 3.16 11.43
N LEU A 98 7.28 4.16 11.74
CA LEU A 98 5.90 3.97 12.17
C LEU A 98 4.93 3.72 11.01
N ALA A 99 5.38 3.78 9.75
CA ALA A 99 4.52 3.64 8.58
C ALA A 99 3.63 2.38 8.59
N PRO A 100 4.10 1.17 8.96
CA PRO A 100 3.25 -0.02 8.99
C PRO A 100 2.14 0.06 10.05
N LEU A 101 2.36 0.80 11.13
CA LEU A 101 1.37 1.05 12.18
C LEU A 101 0.35 2.12 11.74
N LEU A 102 0.82 3.12 10.99
CA LEU A 102 -0.03 4.17 10.43
C LEU A 102 -0.83 3.70 9.21
N GLN A 103 -0.35 2.65 8.53
CA GLN A 103 -0.94 2.08 7.31
C GLN A 103 -1.24 0.57 7.45
N PRO A 104 -1.95 0.15 8.51
CA PRO A 104 -2.17 -1.27 8.78
C PRO A 104 -2.97 -1.97 7.68
N GLN A 105 -3.78 -1.23 6.92
CA GLN A 105 -4.56 -1.77 5.81
C GLN A 105 -3.69 -2.37 4.69
N LEU A 106 -2.51 -1.81 4.42
CA LEU A 106 -1.58 -2.36 3.42
C LEU A 106 -0.99 -3.70 3.87
N VAL A 107 -0.67 -3.80 5.16
CA VAL A 107 -0.16 -5.03 5.78
C VAL A 107 -1.24 -6.10 5.83
N ALA A 108 -2.42 -5.75 6.35
CA ALA A 108 -3.56 -6.65 6.46
C ALA A 108 -3.99 -7.18 5.09
N TYR A 109 -4.11 -6.29 4.09
CA TYR A 109 -4.44 -6.67 2.73
C TYR A 109 -3.41 -7.67 2.17
N ALA A 110 -2.11 -7.39 2.31
CA ALA A 110 -1.07 -8.28 1.78
C ALA A 110 -1.10 -9.68 2.43
N LEU A 111 -1.30 -9.73 3.75
CA LEU A 111 -1.32 -10.98 4.50
C LEU A 111 -2.59 -11.80 4.21
N VAL A 112 -3.76 -11.17 4.23
CA VAL A 112 -5.04 -11.84 3.94
C VAL A 112 -5.10 -12.29 2.48
N ARG A 113 -4.62 -11.47 1.54
CA ARG A 113 -4.48 -11.86 0.12
C ARG A 113 -3.57 -13.08 -0.05
N HIS A 114 -2.52 -13.19 0.74
CA HIS A 114 -1.63 -14.35 0.72
C HIS A 114 -2.34 -15.58 1.29
N LEU A 115 -2.88 -15.50 2.51
CA LEU A 115 -3.54 -16.61 3.21
C LEU A 115 -4.75 -17.14 2.43
N ALA A 116 -5.61 -16.25 1.93
CA ALA A 116 -6.75 -16.65 1.10
C ALA A 116 -6.30 -17.27 -0.22
N GLY A 117 -5.21 -16.79 -0.81
CA GLY A 117 -4.62 -17.35 -2.03
C GLY A 117 -4.00 -18.74 -1.88
N LEU A 118 -3.79 -19.22 -0.65
CA LEU A 118 -3.33 -20.59 -0.40
C LEU A 118 -4.44 -21.63 -0.61
N ARG A 119 -5.71 -21.25 -0.40
CA ARG A 119 -6.84 -22.19 -0.33
C ARG A 119 -7.99 -21.85 -1.28
N HIS A 120 -8.08 -20.62 -1.76
CA HIS A 120 -9.23 -20.11 -2.50
C HIS A 120 -8.85 -19.55 -3.87
N GLY A 121 -9.82 -19.52 -4.77
CA GLY A 121 -9.68 -18.95 -6.11
C GLY A 121 -9.48 -17.42 -6.12
N PRO A 122 -9.18 -16.84 -7.29
CA PRO A 122 -8.82 -15.43 -7.42
C PRO A 122 -9.90 -14.47 -6.93
N LEU A 123 -11.18 -14.80 -7.12
CA LEU A 123 -12.31 -13.98 -6.66
C LEU A 123 -12.35 -13.87 -5.14
N LEU A 124 -12.39 -15.00 -4.43
CA LEU A 124 -12.41 -15.03 -2.95
C LEU A 124 -11.14 -14.42 -2.37
N ARG A 125 -9.99 -14.64 -3.01
CA ARG A 125 -8.72 -14.00 -2.63
C ARG A 125 -8.81 -12.47 -2.69
N ALA A 126 -9.39 -11.93 -3.76
CA ALA A 126 -9.58 -10.50 -3.93
C ALA A 126 -10.59 -9.94 -2.93
N LEU A 127 -11.74 -10.61 -2.75
CA LEU A 127 -12.78 -10.20 -1.80
C LEU A 127 -12.28 -10.22 -0.35
N ALA A 128 -11.58 -11.27 0.07
CA ALA A 128 -11.02 -11.37 1.42
C ALA A 128 -10.00 -10.26 1.70
N ALA A 129 -9.10 -10.00 0.74
CA ALA A 129 -8.11 -8.94 0.86
C ALA A 129 -8.77 -7.55 0.90
N GLY A 130 -9.73 -7.28 0.02
CA GLY A 130 -10.49 -6.04 0.02
C GLY A 130 -11.28 -5.84 1.31
N SER A 131 -11.90 -6.90 1.84
CA SER A 131 -12.61 -6.85 3.13
C SER A 131 -11.66 -6.54 4.28
N ALA A 132 -10.45 -7.11 4.29
CA ALA A 132 -9.43 -6.80 5.28
C ALA A 132 -8.99 -5.33 5.22
N TRP A 133 -8.85 -4.76 4.02
CA TRP A 133 -8.59 -3.34 3.84
C TRP A 133 -9.68 -2.49 4.48
N VAL A 134 -10.95 -2.74 4.11
CA VAL A 134 -12.10 -1.98 4.62
C VAL A 134 -12.23 -2.13 6.14
N ALA A 135 -12.00 -3.31 6.69
CA ALA A 135 -12.00 -3.54 8.13
C ALA A 135 -10.93 -2.71 8.85
N CYS A 136 -9.72 -2.59 8.29
CA CYS A 136 -8.68 -1.73 8.84
C CYS A 136 -9.04 -0.24 8.76
N GLU A 137 -9.61 0.21 7.63
CA GLU A 137 -10.09 1.59 7.47
C GLU A 137 -11.21 1.94 8.46
N TRP A 138 -12.08 0.99 8.79
CA TRP A 138 -13.16 1.18 9.76
C TRP A 138 -12.66 1.13 11.21
N ALA A 139 -11.76 0.21 11.55
CA ALA A 139 -11.35 -0.05 12.92
C ALA A 139 -10.32 0.95 13.47
N MET A 140 -9.55 1.61 12.60
CA MET A 140 -8.43 2.47 13.02
C MET A 140 -8.74 3.94 12.74
N PRO A 141 -8.51 4.84 13.73
CA PRO A 141 -8.65 6.27 13.50
C PRO A 141 -7.62 6.74 12.46
N LYS A 142 -8.12 7.29 11.35
CA LYS A 142 -7.31 7.80 10.25
C LYS A 142 -6.78 9.18 10.59
N LEU A 143 -5.56 9.22 11.14
CA LEU A 143 -4.92 10.46 11.57
C LEU A 143 -4.63 11.43 10.41
N LEU A 144 -4.51 10.92 9.18
CA LEU A 144 -4.03 11.69 8.02
C LEU A 144 -5.04 11.79 6.86
N GLY A 145 -6.27 11.30 7.04
CA GLY A 145 -7.28 11.31 5.97
C GLY A 145 -6.84 10.51 4.73
N ASP A 146 -6.06 9.46 4.91
CA ASP A 146 -5.33 8.69 3.90
C ASP A 146 -6.16 7.61 3.18
N THR A 147 -7.48 7.62 3.35
CA THR A 147 -8.38 6.64 2.71
C THR A 147 -8.47 6.90 1.20
N LEU A 148 -8.09 5.90 0.40
CA LEU A 148 -8.15 5.97 -1.06
C LEU A 148 -9.55 6.31 -1.59
N GLY A 149 -10.62 5.96 -0.89
CA GLY A 149 -11.98 6.28 -1.31
C GLY A 149 -12.26 7.78 -1.48
N HIS A 150 -11.59 8.66 -0.73
CA HIS A 150 -11.86 10.10 -0.80
C HIS A 150 -11.52 10.69 -2.18
N GLY A 151 -10.39 10.31 -2.76
CA GLY A 151 -10.01 10.82 -4.08
C GLY A 151 -10.85 10.23 -5.22
N LEU A 152 -11.67 9.20 -4.95
CA LEU A 152 -12.60 8.61 -5.92
C LEU A 152 -13.97 9.31 -5.91
N PHE A 153 -14.20 10.30 -5.06
CA PHE A 153 -15.45 11.06 -5.02
C PHE A 153 -15.92 11.57 -6.40
N PRO A 154 -15.04 12.07 -7.31
CA PRO A 154 -15.45 12.50 -8.65
C PRO A 154 -16.05 11.38 -9.53
N ALA A 155 -15.82 10.10 -9.22
CA ALA A 155 -16.37 8.99 -9.99
C ALA A 155 -17.88 8.77 -9.75
N ALA A 156 -18.45 9.42 -8.74
CA ALA A 156 -19.88 9.37 -8.44
C ALA A 156 -20.69 10.52 -9.08
N ALA A 157 -20.01 11.45 -9.78
CA ALA A 157 -20.61 12.56 -10.51
C ALA A 157 -21.01 12.15 -11.93
#